data_AF-A0A3S1DEI1-F1
#
_entry.id   AF-A0A3S1DEI1-F1
#
_cell.length_a   1.000
_cell.length_b   1.000
_cell.length_c   1.000
_cell.angle_alpha   90.00
_cell.angle_beta   90.00
_cell.angle_gamma   90.00
#
_symmetry.space_group_name_H-M   'P 1'
#
loop_
_entity.id
_entity.type
_entity.pdbx_description
1 polymer ?
#
loop_
_entity_poly.entity_id
_entity_poly.type
_entity_poly.pdbx_seq_one_letter_code
_entity_poly.pdbx_strand_id
1 'polypeptide(L)'
;GGTLTLEPLPQIHGDIVSLGFRIGGLAYCPDISDFPEPTAERLRALDVLIIDALQYRTHPSHLSLGEALDWIERLAPIHAVLTHMHVPLDYATVVAETPANVEPAYDGMMIEIPYESA
;
A
#
# COMPACT_ATOMS: atom_id res chain seq x y z
N GLY A 1 -13.56 -11.08 -21.02
CA GLY A 1 -12.59 -11.93 -20.32
C GLY A 1 -11.26 -11.84 -21.03
N GLY A 2 -10.15 -11.85 -20.28
CA GLY A 2 -8.79 -11.67 -20.80
C GLY A 2 -7.76 -12.05 -19.73
N THR A 3 -6.47 -11.93 -20.07
CA THR A 3 -5.36 -12.24 -19.15
C THR A 3 -5.23 -11.16 -18.07
N LEU A 4 -4.97 -11.59 -16.83
CA LEU A 4 -4.59 -10.72 -15.72
C LEU A 4 -3.20 -11.14 -15.23
N THR A 5 -2.22 -10.25 -15.38
CA THR A 5 -0.84 -10.50 -14.93
C THR A 5 -0.66 -10.00 -13.50
N LEU A 6 -0.24 -10.91 -12.62
CA LEU A 6 0.17 -10.60 -11.26
C LEU A 6 1.69 -10.66 -11.18
N GLU A 7 2.34 -9.52 -10.94
CA GLU A 7 3.78 -9.46 -10.68
C GLU A 7 4.02 -9.57 -9.17
N PRO A 8 4.59 -10.69 -8.66
CA PRO A 8 4.92 -10.83 -7.24
C PRO A 8 6.15 -9.97 -6.91
N LEU A 9 6.06 -9.21 -5.84
CA LEU A 9 7.09 -8.30 -5.36
C LEU A 9 7.47 -8.68 -3.91
N PRO A 10 8.69 -9.15 -3.64
CA PRO A 10 9.14 -9.46 -2.29
C PRO A 10 9.14 -8.22 -1.38
N GLN A 11 8.64 -8.36 -0.16
CA GLN A 11 8.58 -7.31 0.85
C GLN A 11 9.17 -7.83 2.16
N ILE A 12 9.63 -6.93 3.03
CA ILE A 12 10.14 -7.29 4.36
C ILE A 12 8.98 -7.20 5.33
N HIS A 13 8.73 -8.26 6.10
CA HIS A 13 7.72 -8.32 7.15
C HIS A 13 8.37 -8.81 8.44
N GLY A 14 9.01 -7.90 9.17
CA GLY A 14 9.82 -8.25 10.34
C GLY A 14 11.00 -9.13 9.96
N ASP A 15 11.00 -10.38 10.44
CA ASP A 15 12.06 -11.37 10.20
C ASP A 15 11.76 -12.32 9.03
N ILE A 16 10.64 -12.14 8.33
CA ILE A 16 10.24 -12.94 7.17
C ILE A 16 9.99 -12.10 5.92
N VAL A 17 9.80 -12.80 4.79
CA VAL A 17 9.44 -12.20 3.51
C VAL A 17 7.94 -12.38 3.27
N SER A 18 7.24 -11.30 2.97
CA SER A 18 5.87 -11.31 2.44
C SER A 18 5.87 -10.97 0.94
N LEU A 19 4.71 -11.08 0.29
CA LEU A 19 4.55 -10.75 -1.13
C LEU A 19 3.52 -9.63 -1.29
N GLY A 20 3.94 -8.58 -1.97
CA GLY A 20 3.05 -7.63 -2.62
C GLY A 20 2.79 -8.07 -4.06
N PHE A 21 1.77 -7.52 -4.67
CA PHE A 21 1.47 -7.78 -6.08
C PHE A 21 1.24 -6.49 -6.83
N ARG A 22 1.94 -6.32 -7.96
CA ARG A 22 1.65 -5.29 -8.95
C ARG A 22 0.78 -5.87 -10.07
N ILE A 23 -0.29 -5.15 -10.40
CA ILE A 23 -1.30 -5.50 -11.39
C ILE A 23 -1.54 -4.26 -12.25
N GLY A 24 -0.75 -4.12 -13.32
CA GLY A 24 -0.78 -2.92 -14.16
C GLY A 24 -0.39 -1.67 -13.36
N GLY A 25 -1.32 -0.70 -13.28
CA GLY A 25 -1.18 0.53 -12.51
C GLY A 25 -1.48 0.42 -11.02
N LEU A 26 -1.92 -0.75 -10.53
CA LEU A 26 -2.24 -0.97 -9.11
C LEU A 26 -1.15 -1.81 -8.42
N ALA A 27 -0.85 -1.53 -7.16
CA ALA A 27 -0.12 -2.45 -6.29
C ALA A 27 -0.85 -2.68 -4.96
N TYR A 28 -0.79 -3.92 -4.46
CA TYR A 28 -1.33 -4.34 -3.17
C TYR A 28 -0.20 -4.86 -2.28
N CYS A 29 0.05 -4.16 -1.17
CA CYS A 29 1.20 -4.32 -0.29
C CYS A 29 0.79 -4.37 1.20
N PRO A 30 0.09 -5.43 1.65
CA PRO A 30 -0.19 -5.65 3.07
C PRO A 30 1.02 -6.28 3.78
N ASP A 31 1.01 -6.27 5.11
CA ASP A 31 1.98 -6.99 5.94
C ASP A 31 3.42 -6.66 5.56
N ILE A 32 3.79 -5.39 5.70
CA ILE A 32 5.14 -4.90 5.38
C ILE A 32 5.69 -4.03 6.51
N SER A 33 6.98 -4.20 6.81
CA SER A 33 7.76 -3.27 7.63
C SER A 33 8.74 -2.44 6.80
N ASP A 34 9.14 -2.93 5.62
CA ASP A 34 10.04 -2.21 4.71
C ASP A 34 10.01 -2.79 3.28
N PHE A 35 10.49 -2.03 2.30
CA PHE A 35 10.68 -2.49 0.92
C PHE A 35 12.17 -2.65 0.58
N PRO A 36 12.57 -3.81 0.02
CA PRO A 36 13.84 -3.90 -0.68
C PRO A 36 13.90 -2.88 -1.83
N GLU A 37 15.05 -2.24 -2.06
CA GLU A 37 15.22 -1.24 -3.12
C GLU A 37 14.73 -1.73 -4.51
N PRO A 38 15.00 -2.98 -4.94
CA PRO A 38 14.49 -3.48 -6.21
C PRO A 38 12.95 -3.53 -6.27
N THR A 39 12.29 -3.80 -5.14
CA THR A 39 10.82 -3.79 -5.06
C THR A 39 10.30 -2.37 -5.10
N ALA A 40 10.90 -1.44 -4.34
CA ALA A 40 10.49 -0.04 -4.31
C ALA A 40 10.54 0.61 -5.71
N GLU A 41 11.57 0.33 -6.50
CA GLU A 41 11.66 0.83 -7.89
C GLU A 41 10.53 0.29 -8.79
N ARG A 42 10.02 -0.91 -8.52
CA ARG A 42 8.87 -1.50 -9.22
C ARG A 42 7.53 -0.99 -8.72
N LEU A 43 7.49 -0.20 -7.65
CA LEU A 43 6.28 0.40 -7.07
C LEU A 43 6.11 1.89 -7.41
N ARG A 44 6.99 2.46 -8.23
CA ARG A 44 6.85 3.83 -8.73
C ARG A 44 5.78 3.93 -9.83
N ALA A 45 5.23 5.14 -9.98
CA ALA A 45 4.27 5.51 -11.03
C ALA A 45 3.05 4.57 -11.07
N LEU A 46 2.42 4.39 -9.91
CA LEU A 46 1.17 3.66 -9.76
C LEU A 46 -0.02 4.62 -9.85
N ASP A 47 -1.10 4.15 -10.44
CA ASP A 47 -2.41 4.79 -10.34
C ASP A 47 -2.95 4.65 -8.91
N VAL A 48 -2.82 3.45 -8.34
CA VAL A 48 -3.28 3.14 -6.98
C VAL A 48 -2.25 2.30 -6.24
N LEU A 49 -1.87 2.75 -5.04
CA LEU A 49 -1.09 1.97 -4.09
C LEU A 49 -1.94 1.63 -2.86
N ILE A 50 -2.20 0.35 -2.63
CA ILE A 50 -2.84 -0.13 -1.40
C ILE A 50 -1.74 -0.64 -0.47
N ILE A 51 -1.55 -0.01 0.70
CA ILE A 51 -0.36 -0.19 1.53
C ILE A 51 -0.71 -0.38 3.02
N ASP A 52 0.07 -1.21 3.71
CA ASP A 52 0.02 -1.41 5.16
C ASP A 52 0.16 -0.09 5.94
N ALA A 53 -0.70 0.10 6.94
CA ALA A 53 -0.52 1.09 8.00
C ALA A 53 -1.20 0.56 9.27
N LEU A 54 -0.44 -0.10 10.14
CA LEU A 54 -1.01 -0.78 11.30
C LEU A 54 -1.54 0.19 12.36
N GLN A 55 -0.76 1.20 12.73
CA GLN A 55 -1.05 2.11 13.85
C GLN A 55 -0.12 3.34 13.83
N TYR A 56 -0.28 4.27 14.77
CA TYR A 56 0.61 5.44 14.86
C TYR A 56 2.04 5.13 15.33
N ARG A 57 2.23 4.07 16.12
CA ARG A 57 3.54 3.71 16.67
C ARG A 57 4.23 2.71 15.76
N THR A 58 5.55 2.81 15.66
CA THR A 58 6.38 1.83 14.94
C THR A 58 6.13 0.41 15.46
N HIS A 59 6.20 -0.56 14.56
CA HIS A 59 6.00 -1.97 14.86
C HIS A 59 7.06 -2.79 14.11
N PRO A 60 7.64 -3.86 14.70
CA PRO A 60 8.72 -4.61 14.05
C PRO A 60 8.35 -5.19 12.69
N SER A 61 7.08 -5.54 12.49
CA SER A 61 6.62 -6.23 11.27
C SER A 61 5.68 -5.40 10.40
N HIS A 62 5.29 -4.20 10.82
CA HIS A 62 4.30 -3.40 10.10
C HIS A 62 4.71 -1.93 10.05
N LEU A 63 4.28 -1.22 9.00
CA LEU A 63 4.47 0.22 8.92
C LEU A 63 3.55 0.90 9.93
N SER A 64 4.09 1.91 10.60
CA SER A 64 3.24 2.93 11.22
C SER A 64 2.59 3.81 10.15
N LEU A 65 1.56 4.57 10.53
CA LEU A 65 0.95 5.56 9.63
C LEU A 65 2.00 6.55 9.07
N GLY A 66 2.94 7.00 9.90
CA GLY A 66 4.01 7.89 9.46
C GLY A 66 4.92 7.25 8.41
N GLU A 67 5.39 6.03 8.67
CA GLU A 67 6.27 5.31 7.73
C GLU A 67 5.54 4.97 6.42
N ALA A 68 4.24 4.66 6.47
CA ALA A 68 3.42 4.46 5.28
C ALA A 68 3.31 5.75 4.45
N LEU A 69 3.12 6.91 5.09
CA LEU A 69 3.08 8.19 4.40
C LEU A 69 4.43 8.57 3.78
N ASP A 70 5.54 8.29 4.46
CA ASP A 70 6.89 8.49 3.91
C ASP A 70 7.12 7.64 2.65
N TRP A 71 6.64 6.38 2.66
CA TRP A 71 6.67 5.51 1.48
C TRP A 71 5.78 6.01 0.36
N ILE A 72 4.56 6.48 0.68
CA ILE A 72 3.66 7.07 -0.31
C ILE A 72 4.30 8.30 -0.97
N GLU A 73 4.94 9.18 -0.19
CA GLU A 73 5.67 10.33 -0.73
C GLU A 73 6.80 9.90 -1.67
N ARG A 74 7.60 8.90 -1.27
CA ARG A 74 8.73 8.39 -2.06
C ARG A 74 8.31 7.70 -3.36
N LEU A 75 7.22 6.92 -3.32
CA LEU A 75 6.71 6.14 -4.46
C LEU A 75 5.83 6.98 -5.39
N ALA A 76 5.25 8.06 -4.86
CA ALA A 76 4.43 9.03 -5.57
C ALA A 76 3.31 8.40 -6.43
N PRO A 77 2.41 7.56 -5.85
CA PRO A 77 1.24 7.08 -6.56
C PRO A 77 0.23 8.22 -6.79
N ILE A 78 -0.65 8.07 -7.79
CA ILE A 78 -1.74 9.05 -7.99
C ILE A 78 -2.72 9.02 -6.81
N HIS A 79 -3.11 7.82 -6.36
CA HIS A 79 -3.89 7.60 -5.14
C HIS A 79 -3.28 6.52 -4.26
N ALA A 80 -3.39 6.66 -2.94
CA ALA A 80 -2.98 5.64 -1.99
C ALA A 80 -4.14 5.29 -1.04
N VAL A 81 -4.23 4.01 -0.69
CA VAL A 81 -5.24 3.46 0.20
C VAL A 81 -4.55 2.71 1.33
N LEU A 82 -4.81 3.12 2.57
CA LEU A 82 -4.22 2.48 3.75
C LEU A 82 -5.02 1.23 4.13
N THR A 83 -4.35 0.11 4.34
CA THR A 83 -4.95 -1.17 4.74
C THR A 83 -4.24 -1.77 5.96
N HIS A 84 -4.73 -2.93 6.42
CA HIS A 84 -4.18 -3.65 7.57
C HIS A 84 -4.17 -2.80 8.88
N MET A 85 -5.17 -1.93 9.02
CA MET A 85 -5.27 -0.96 10.11
C MET A 85 -5.75 -1.62 11.41
N HIS A 86 -5.09 -1.28 12.52
CA HIS A 86 -5.47 -1.73 13.86
C HIS A 86 -6.36 -0.70 14.57
N VAL A 87 -6.85 -1.07 15.76
CA VAL A 87 -7.81 -0.30 16.57
C VAL A 87 -7.47 1.18 16.84
N PRO A 88 -6.20 1.64 16.85
CA PRO A 88 -5.91 3.07 17.05
C PRO A 88 -6.30 3.96 15.86
N LEU A 89 -6.45 3.40 14.67
CA LEU A 89 -6.70 4.16 13.44
C LEU A 89 -8.20 4.26 13.17
N ASP A 90 -8.84 5.24 13.82
CA ASP A 90 -10.22 5.62 13.50
C ASP A 90 -10.30 6.25 12.10
N TYR A 91 -11.29 5.82 11.30
CA TYR A 91 -11.41 6.21 9.89
C TYR A 91 -11.47 7.73 9.69
N ALA A 92 -12.38 8.42 10.37
CA ALA A 92 -12.59 9.85 10.17
C ALA A 92 -11.37 10.67 10.65
N THR A 93 -10.71 10.18 11.70
CA THR A 93 -9.47 10.76 12.21
C THR A 93 -8.36 10.64 11.18
N VAL A 94 -8.11 9.44 10.64
CA VAL A 94 -7.06 9.21 9.65
C VAL A 94 -7.30 10.02 8.38
N VAL A 95 -8.55 10.08 7.87
CA VAL A 95 -8.90 10.94 6.72
C VAL A 95 -8.49 12.41 6.94
N ALA A 96 -8.62 12.92 8.16
CA ALA A 96 -8.27 14.30 8.48
C ALA A 96 -6.76 14.54 8.63
N GLU A 97 -6.00 13.47 8.93
CA GLU A 97 -4.56 13.52 9.17
C GLU A 97 -3.74 13.22 7.91
N THR A 98 -4.33 12.58 6.90
CA THR A 98 -3.63 12.17 5.68
C THR A 98 -3.79 13.19 4.54
N PRO A 99 -2.82 13.24 3.59
CA PRO A 99 -2.94 14.09 2.39
C PRO A 99 -4.17 13.74 1.55
N ALA A 100 -4.60 14.68 0.70
CA ALA A 100 -5.83 14.53 -0.11
C ALA A 100 -5.81 13.35 -1.10
N ASN A 101 -4.64 12.80 -1.44
CA ASN A 101 -4.49 11.62 -2.29
C ASN A 101 -4.40 10.31 -1.51
N VAL A 102 -4.58 10.34 -0.19
CA VAL A 102 -4.47 9.17 0.71
C VAL A 102 -5.76 9.01 1.49
N GLU A 103 -6.33 7.80 1.48
CA GLU A 103 -7.52 7.47 2.27
C GLU A 103 -7.38 6.14 3.01
N PRO A 104 -7.94 5.99 4.23
CA PRO A 104 -8.06 4.70 4.87
C PRO A 104 -9.06 3.80 4.13
N ALA A 105 -8.72 2.53 3.96
CA ALA A 105 -9.63 1.53 3.41
C ALA A 105 -10.80 1.25 4.37
N TYR A 106 -11.87 0.68 3.83
CA TYR A 106 -12.97 0.14 4.60
C TYR A 106 -13.48 -1.14 3.94
N ASP A 107 -14.09 -2.02 4.74
CA ASP A 107 -14.67 -3.26 4.24
C ASP A 107 -15.75 -2.96 3.18
N GLY A 108 -15.59 -3.53 1.99
CA GLY A 108 -16.48 -3.29 0.85
C GLY A 108 -16.09 -2.11 -0.04
N MET A 109 -14.96 -1.44 0.21
CA MET A 109 -14.39 -0.48 -0.72
C MET A 109 -14.15 -1.11 -2.10
N MET A 110 -14.56 -0.42 -3.15
CA MET A 110 -14.36 -0.84 -4.54
C MET A 110 -13.40 0.13 -5.23
N ILE A 111 -12.37 -0.42 -5.87
CA ILE A 111 -11.38 0.32 -6.63
C ILE A 111 -11.44 -0.17 -8.08
N GLU A 112 -11.79 0.74 -8.99
CA GLU A 112 -11.86 0.47 -10.42
C GLU A 112 -10.80 1.28 -11.15
N ILE A 113 -9.93 0.60 -11.90
CA ILE A 113 -8.92 1.21 -12.75
C ILE A 113 -8.94 0.59 -14.15
N PRO A 114 -8.56 1.32 -15.21
CA PRO A 114 -8.32 0.71 -16.50
C PRO A 114 -7.19 -0.31 -16.40
N TYR A 115 -7.34 -1.44 -17.09
CA TYR A 115 -6.30 -2.46 -17.17
C TYR A 115 -6.03 -2.80 -18.63
N GLU A 116 -4.80 -2.57 -19.07
CA GLU A 116 -4.31 -3.04 -20.36
C GLU A 116 -3.52 -4.33 -20.15
N SER A 117 -3.99 -5.42 -20.74
CA SER A 117 -3.22 -6.66 -20.78
C SER A 117 -2.00 -6.45 -21.70
N ALA A 118 -0.81 -6.73 -21.18
CA ALA A 118 0.41 -6.81 -21.97
C ALA A 118 0.34 -7.92 -23.04
#